data_AF-A0A4Q5Z2N7-F1
#
_entry.id   AF-A0A4Q5Z2N7-F1
#
_cell.length_a   1.000
_cell.length_b   1.000
_cell.length_c   1.000
_cell.angle_alpha   90.00
_cell.angle_beta   90.00
_cell.angle_gamma   90.00
#
_symmetry.space_group_name_H-M   'P 1'
#
loop_
_entity.id
_entity.type
_entity.pdbx_description
1 polymer ?
#
loop_
_entity_poly.entity_id
_entity_poly.type
_entity_poly.pdbx_seq_one_letter_code
_entity_poly.pdbx_strand_id
1 'polypeptide(L)' 'VKDKPAFSVQYHPESTPGPHDSRYLFDDFIELIEKHMK' A
#
# COMPACT_ATOMS: atom_id res chain seq x y z
N VAL A 1 12.92 12.38 0.33
CA VAL A 1 11.83 11.40 0.14
C VAL A 1 11.26 10.92 1.48
N LYS A 2 12.07 10.81 2.54
CA LYS A 2 11.65 10.31 3.86
C LYS A 2 10.42 11.02 4.46
N ASP A 3 10.16 12.28 4.10
CA ASP A 3 9.04 13.06 4.65
C ASP A 3 7.81 13.11 3.72
N LYS A 4 7.80 12.29 2.64
CA LYS A 4 6.64 12.18 1.75
C LYS A 4 5.79 10.98 2.17
N PRO A 5 4.45 11.08 2.04
CA PRO A 5 3.55 9.95 2.25
C PRO A 5 3.65 9.02 1.03
N ALA A 6 4.72 8.23 0.96
CA ALA A 6 5.01 7.36 -0.16
C ALA A 6 5.71 6.09 0.32
N PHE A 7 5.31 4.95 -0.24
CA PHE A 7 5.94 3.66 -0.03
C PHE A 7 5.96 2.86 -1.33
N SER A 8 6.78 1.81 -1.36
CA SER A 8 6.87 0.85 -2.47
C SER A 8 7.28 -0.51 -1.92
N VAL A 9 6.80 -1.57 -2.53
CA VAL A 9 7.22 -2.94 -2.23
C VAL A 9 7.79 -3.59 -3.48
N GLN A 10 8.74 -4.51 -3.28
CA GLN A 10 9.38 -5.23 -4.39
C GLN A 10 8.57 -6.47 -4.83
N TYR A 11 7.73 -7.00 -3.95
CA TYR A 11 6.90 -8.17 -4.19
C TYR A 11 5.49 -7.79 -4.67
N HIS A 12 4.68 -8.80 -5.00
CA HIS A 12 3.34 -8.67 -5.54
C HIS A 12 2.27 -8.75 -4.42
N PRO A 13 1.81 -7.61 -3.85
CA PRO A 13 0.81 -7.63 -2.79
C PRO A 13 -0.57 -8.14 -3.26
N GLU A 14 -0.87 -8.04 -4.55
CA GLU A 14 -2.10 -8.55 -5.15
C GLU A 14 -2.23 -10.08 -5.02
N SER A 15 -1.09 -10.76 -4.96
CA SER A 15 -0.97 -12.21 -4.77
C SER A 15 -1.80 -13.00 -5.79
N THR A 16 -1.21 -13.42 -6.93
CA THR A 16 -1.85 -14.34 -7.90
C THR A 16 -0.79 -15.04 -8.77
N PRO A 17 -0.44 -16.32 -8.50
CA PRO A 17 -0.78 -17.12 -7.32
C PRO A 17 0.04 -16.70 -6.08
N GLY A 18 -0.45 -16.97 -4.87
CA GLY A 18 0.33 -16.72 -3.64
C GLY A 18 -0.51 -16.43 -2.38
N PRO A 19 0.12 -16.39 -1.19
CA PRO A 19 -0.54 -16.08 0.07
C PRO A 19 -0.93 -14.60 0.14
N HIS A 20 -1.98 -14.26 0.89
CA HIS A 20 -2.56 -12.91 0.97
C HIS A 20 -1.95 -12.04 2.07
N ASP A 21 -0.73 -12.35 2.50
CA ASP A 21 -0.07 -11.76 3.67
C ASP A 21 0.24 -10.27 3.50
N SER A 22 0.19 -9.75 2.27
CA SER A 22 0.54 -8.36 1.94
C SER A 22 -0.61 -7.52 1.39
N ARG A 23 -1.86 -8.00 1.46
CA ARG A 23 -3.03 -7.25 0.96
C ARG A 23 -3.33 -5.98 1.76
N TYR A 24 -2.92 -5.91 3.01
CA TYR A 24 -3.10 -4.73 3.88
C TYR A 24 -2.46 -3.45 3.29
N LEU A 25 -1.45 -3.59 2.42
CA LEU A 25 -0.81 -2.46 1.74
C LEU A 25 -1.78 -1.67 0.84
N PHE A 26 -2.86 -2.30 0.37
CA PHE A 26 -3.91 -1.60 -0.37
C PHE A 26 -4.76 -0.74 0.57
N ASP A 27 -5.06 -1.22 1.78
CA ASP A 27 -5.80 -0.46 2.79
C ASP A 27 -4.98 0.76 3.25
N ASP A 28 -3.67 0.56 3.52
CA ASP A 28 -2.73 1.64 3.86
C ASP A 28 -2.66 2.71 2.76
N PHE A 29 -2.71 2.28 1.48
CA PHE A 29 -2.71 3.20 0.35
C PHE A 29 -3.99 4.03 0.25
N ILE A 30 -5.15 3.41 0.50
CA ILE A 30 -6.45 4.11 0.50
C ILE A 30 -6.51 5.12 1.65
N GLU A 31 -6.07 4.75 2.86
CA GLU A 31 -6.02 5.66 4.01
C GLU A 31 -5.16 6.89 3.69
N LEU A 32 -4.04 6.68 3.00
CA LEU A 32 -3.15 7.74 2.57
C LEU A 32 -3.87 8.70 1.59
N ILE A 33 -4.65 8.19 0.64
CA ILE A 33 -5.46 9.02 -0.27
C ILE A 33 -6.49 9.83 0.52
N GLU A 34 -7.29 9.18 1.38
CA GLU A 34 -8.35 9.82 2.15
C GLU A 34 -7.84 10.96 3.03
N LYS A 35 -6.65 10.78 3.63
CA LYS A 35 -6.01 11.80 4.46
C LYS A 35 -5.61 13.06 3.69
N HIS A 36 -5.33 12.96 2.40
CA HIS A 36 -4.91 14.08 1.55
C HIS A 36 -6.03 14.65 0.67
N MET A 37 -7.21 14.04 0.69
CA MET A 37 -8.44 14.53 0.04
C MET A 37 -9.22 15.52 0.90
N LYS A 38 -8.78 15.78 2.14
CA LYS A 38 -9.31 16.81 3.04
C LYS A 38 -8.49 18.09 2.92
#